data_AF-A0A2K4KBB6-F1
#
_entry.id   AF-A0A2K4KBB6-F1
#
_cell.length_a   1.000
_cell.length_b   1.000
_cell.length_c   1.000
_cell.angle_alpha   90.00
_cell.angle_beta   90.00
_cell.angle_gamma   90.00
#
_symmetry.space_group_name_H-M   'P 1'
#
loop_
_entity.id
_entity.type
_entity.pdbx_description
1 polymer ?
#
loop_
_entity_poly.entity_id
_entity_poly.type
_entity_poly.pdbx_seq_one_letter_code
_entity_poly.pdbx_strand_id
1 'polypeptide(L)'
;MTLRRVVSVAGLSLILCFFSSLINAESSLPVLKIDGRKPLAISVDIQGRSHPLTLPPEFLKETEDLYGDAYIRDLNGDGIGEVIFPLEGGSVNNCSKVLQYRAVDNSLSELAFKEGSLCNFKVGQGYVTSSYRDGSVWKEYIYRFREGLAEIEVIDSCVGCGEIKREVHNTDGAIAQFLVSDNVDFRLRVPLTSSVSSSKATIFLSPEASKKTKKYLVDGDKIALLDFIKDDEGEDWVKFRYVGIVVTEGWVKCTDLKYCDER
;
A
#
# COMPACT_ATOMS: atom_id res chain seq x y z
N MET A 1 21.39 -25.85 85.25
CA MET A 1 22.48 -26.86 85.22
C MET A 1 22.09 -27.87 84.16
N THR A 2 22.84 -28.19 83.10
CA THR A 2 24.30 -28.28 82.96
C THR A 2 24.67 -28.25 81.47
N LEU A 3 25.81 -27.60 81.19
CA LEU A 3 26.72 -27.59 80.04
C LEU A 3 26.50 -28.48 78.79
N ARG A 4 26.63 -27.80 77.62
CA ARG A 4 27.56 -28.04 76.49
C ARG A 4 27.83 -29.48 76.03
N ARG A 5 27.67 -29.70 74.70
CA ARG A 5 28.82 -29.97 73.81
C ARG A 5 28.50 -29.75 72.33
N VAL A 6 29.40 -29.02 71.69
CA VAL A 6 29.57 -28.86 70.24
C VAL A 6 30.36 -30.06 69.73
N VAL A 7 29.97 -30.66 68.59
CA VAL A 7 30.92 -31.23 67.62
C VAL A 7 30.40 -30.98 66.21
N SER A 8 31.25 -30.27 65.46
CA SER A 8 31.21 -30.01 64.03
C SER A 8 31.59 -31.27 63.25
N VAL A 9 30.88 -31.55 62.16
CA VAL A 9 31.42 -32.34 61.04
C VAL A 9 31.09 -31.60 59.75
N ALA A 10 32.15 -31.08 59.13
CA ALA A 10 32.16 -30.54 57.80
C ALA A 10 31.82 -31.64 56.79
N GLY A 11 30.87 -31.39 55.90
CA GLY A 11 30.45 -32.31 54.84
C GLY A 11 30.33 -31.57 53.51
N LEU A 12 31.46 -31.54 52.81
CA LEU A 12 31.67 -31.43 51.36
C LEU A 12 30.54 -30.84 50.47
N SER A 13 30.85 -29.68 49.90
CA SER A 13 30.23 -29.15 48.68
C SER A 13 30.30 -30.14 47.51
N LEU A 14 29.16 -30.35 46.86
CA LEU A 14 29.10 -30.69 45.43
C LEU A 14 28.00 -29.83 44.79
N ILE A 15 28.34 -28.59 44.43
CA ILE A 15 27.47 -27.75 43.60
C ILE A 15 27.74 -28.17 42.15
N LEU A 16 26.85 -28.97 41.60
CA LEU A 16 26.77 -29.24 40.17
C LEU A 16 26.31 -27.95 39.46
N CYS A 17 27.27 -27.14 39.02
CA CYS A 17 27.01 -26.10 38.02
C CYS A 17 26.70 -26.78 36.68
N PHE A 18 25.42 -27.04 36.42
CA PHE A 18 24.93 -27.23 35.06
C PHE A 18 25.04 -25.89 34.34
N PHE A 19 26.17 -25.64 33.68
CA PHE A 19 26.23 -24.71 32.57
C PHE A 19 25.42 -25.34 31.44
N SER A 20 24.11 -25.14 31.45
CA SER A 20 23.32 -25.28 30.23
C SER A 20 23.76 -24.15 29.31
N SER A 21 24.71 -24.46 28.43
CA SER A 21 24.96 -23.68 27.22
C SER A 21 23.64 -23.63 26.44
N LEU A 22 22.86 -22.57 26.67
CA LEU A 22 21.87 -22.09 25.72
C LEU A 22 22.65 -21.77 24.45
N ILE A 23 22.70 -22.74 23.55
CA ILE A 23 23.02 -22.50 22.15
C ILE A 23 21.87 -21.63 21.66
N ASN A 24 22.06 -20.30 21.70
CA ASN A 24 21.29 -19.40 20.88
C ASN A 24 21.60 -19.78 19.43
N ALA A 25 20.81 -20.67 18.86
CA ALA A 25 20.71 -20.78 17.42
C ALA A 25 20.06 -19.46 16.97
N GLU A 26 20.89 -18.47 16.65
CA GLU A 26 20.47 -17.35 15.80
C GLU A 26 19.98 -17.99 14.50
N SER A 27 18.67 -18.13 14.41
CA SER A 27 18.01 -18.51 13.16
C SER A 27 18.19 -17.36 12.20
N SER A 28 19.23 -17.42 11.37
CA SER A 28 19.43 -16.47 10.27
C SER A 28 18.25 -16.60 9.31
N LEU A 29 17.64 -15.48 8.94
CA LEU A 29 16.61 -15.45 7.91
C LEU A 29 17.16 -15.98 6.57
N PRO A 30 16.32 -16.62 5.73
CA PRO A 30 16.71 -16.98 4.37
C PRO A 30 17.22 -15.76 3.60
N VAL A 31 18.31 -15.93 2.83
CA VAL A 31 18.87 -14.86 2.00
C VAL A 31 18.89 -15.28 0.54
N LEU A 32 18.14 -14.56 -0.30
CA LEU A 32 18.16 -14.77 -1.75
C LEU A 32 19.46 -14.22 -2.37
N LYS A 33 19.95 -14.90 -3.40
CA LYS A 33 21.13 -14.53 -4.18
C LYS A 33 20.85 -14.71 -5.67
N ILE A 34 21.32 -13.77 -6.49
CA ILE A 34 21.39 -13.93 -7.95
C ILE A 34 22.79 -14.43 -8.27
N ASP A 35 22.92 -15.72 -8.54
CA ASP A 35 24.18 -16.42 -8.78
C ASP A 35 24.68 -16.25 -10.23
N GLY A 36 23.75 -16.03 -11.16
CA GLY A 36 24.03 -15.81 -12.57
C GLY A 36 22.90 -15.02 -13.22
N ARG A 37 23.21 -14.20 -14.23
CA ARG A 37 22.22 -13.40 -14.98
C ARG A 37 21.98 -13.93 -16.39
N LYS A 38 22.90 -14.72 -16.94
CA LYS A 38 22.83 -15.34 -18.27
C LYS A 38 23.57 -16.69 -18.28
N PRO A 39 22.86 -17.83 -18.05
CA PRO A 39 21.45 -17.94 -17.70
C PRO A 39 21.15 -17.37 -16.31
N LEU A 40 19.91 -16.99 -16.05
CA LEU A 40 19.48 -16.58 -14.72
C LEU A 40 19.55 -17.78 -13.77
N ALA A 41 20.29 -17.62 -12.67
CA ALA A 41 20.37 -18.58 -11.59
C ALA A 41 20.15 -17.84 -10.28
N ILE A 42 19.21 -18.34 -9.48
CA ILE A 42 18.85 -17.78 -8.18
C ILE A 42 18.97 -18.90 -7.16
N SER A 43 19.51 -18.59 -5.99
CA SER A 43 19.51 -19.50 -4.85
C SER A 43 19.00 -18.82 -3.59
N VAL A 44 18.62 -19.64 -2.62
CA VAL A 44 18.37 -19.22 -1.24
C VAL A 44 19.41 -19.83 -0.32
N ASP A 45 20.00 -19.01 0.55
CA ASP A 45 20.88 -19.46 1.62
C ASP A 45 20.07 -19.64 2.90
N ILE A 46 20.04 -20.87 3.42
CA ILE A 46 19.35 -21.24 4.65
C ILE A 46 20.38 -21.87 5.58
N GLN A 47 20.68 -21.21 6.69
CA GLN A 47 21.64 -21.69 7.69
C GLN A 47 23.03 -22.03 7.09
N GLY A 48 23.49 -21.22 6.14
CA GLY A 48 24.79 -21.39 5.48
C GLY A 48 24.81 -22.44 4.37
N ARG A 49 23.65 -22.95 3.95
CA ARG A 49 23.51 -23.87 2.81
C ARG A 49 22.74 -23.19 1.70
N SER A 50 23.37 -23.12 0.52
CA SER A 50 22.73 -22.59 -0.69
C SER A 50 21.91 -23.68 -1.38
N HIS A 51 20.66 -23.34 -1.70
CA HIS A 51 19.71 -24.16 -2.43
C HIS A 51 19.29 -23.45 -3.72
N PRO A 52 19.46 -24.06 -4.91
CA PRO A 52 19.02 -23.44 -6.15
C PRO A 52 17.50 -23.36 -6.19
N LEU A 53 16.98 -22.24 -6.70
CA LEU A 53 15.57 -21.99 -6.91
C LEU A 53 15.23 -22.07 -8.39
N THR A 54 14.04 -22.58 -8.68
CA THR A 54 13.51 -22.64 -10.05
C THR A 54 12.52 -21.49 -10.24
N LEU A 55 12.58 -20.84 -11.41
CA LEU A 55 11.63 -19.81 -11.78
C LEU A 55 10.30 -20.45 -12.21
N PRO A 56 9.15 -19.84 -11.90
CA PRO A 56 7.86 -20.33 -12.38
C PRO A 56 7.83 -20.39 -13.92
N PRO A 57 7.40 -21.49 -14.55
CA PRO A 57 7.41 -21.64 -16.01
C PRO A 57 6.65 -20.54 -16.77
N GLU A 58 5.55 -20.06 -16.19
CA GLU A 58 4.74 -18.95 -16.68
C GLU A 58 5.50 -17.62 -16.71
N PHE A 59 6.49 -17.47 -15.83
CA PHE A 59 7.30 -16.26 -15.70
C PHE A 59 8.38 -16.16 -16.79
N LEU A 60 8.89 -17.31 -17.24
CA LEU A 60 10.02 -17.41 -18.18
C LEU A 60 9.70 -16.85 -19.58
N LYS A 61 8.43 -16.89 -20.01
CA LYS A 61 8.04 -16.48 -21.38
C LYS A 61 8.12 -14.98 -21.64
N GLU A 62 8.03 -14.16 -20.60
CA GLU A 62 7.89 -12.70 -20.72
C GLU A 62 9.16 -11.94 -20.35
N THR A 63 10.17 -12.62 -19.80
CA THR A 63 11.35 -11.97 -19.18
C THR A 63 12.69 -12.53 -19.65
N GLU A 64 12.71 -13.40 -20.67
CA GLU A 64 13.89 -14.17 -21.08
C GLU A 64 15.11 -13.31 -21.44
N ASP A 65 14.90 -12.17 -22.09
CA ASP A 65 15.98 -11.23 -22.46
C ASP A 65 16.34 -10.23 -21.33
N LEU A 66 15.51 -10.15 -20.28
CA LEU A 66 15.52 -9.09 -19.26
C LEU A 66 16.22 -9.48 -17.96
N TYR A 67 16.66 -10.73 -17.85
CA TYR A 67 17.34 -11.23 -16.65
C TYR A 67 18.63 -10.48 -16.29
N GLY A 68 19.21 -9.75 -17.25
CA GLY A 68 20.38 -8.91 -17.06
C GLY A 68 20.22 -7.86 -15.97
N ASP A 69 18.99 -7.40 -15.71
CA ASP A 69 18.71 -6.27 -14.81
C ASP A 69 17.95 -6.69 -13.54
N ALA A 70 17.77 -7.99 -13.32
CA ALA A 70 17.11 -8.47 -12.11
C ALA A 70 17.85 -8.04 -10.83
N TYR A 71 17.13 -7.74 -9.76
CA TYR A 71 17.72 -7.36 -8.48
C TYR A 71 16.84 -7.81 -7.32
N ILE A 72 17.41 -7.82 -6.10
CA ILE A 72 16.70 -8.24 -4.89
C ILE A 72 16.45 -7.02 -4.01
N ARG A 73 15.22 -6.86 -3.54
CA ARG A 73 14.82 -5.80 -2.61
C ARG A 73 13.67 -6.27 -1.74
N ASP A 74 13.77 -6.01 -0.44
CA ASP A 74 12.68 -6.23 0.51
C ASP A 74 11.57 -5.18 0.30
N LEU A 75 10.42 -5.63 -0.21
CA LEU A 75 9.23 -4.84 -0.47
C LEU A 75 8.25 -4.86 0.71
N ASN A 76 8.21 -5.97 1.45
CA ASN A 76 7.18 -6.25 2.44
C ASN A 76 7.64 -5.99 3.89
N GLY A 77 8.95 -5.83 4.11
CA GLY A 77 9.60 -5.55 5.39
C GLY A 77 9.86 -6.77 6.28
N ASP A 78 9.78 -8.00 5.74
CA ASP A 78 9.98 -9.26 6.47
C ASP A 78 11.46 -9.67 6.59
N GLY A 79 12.37 -8.92 5.95
CA GLY A 79 13.81 -9.18 5.93
C GLY A 79 14.28 -10.17 4.86
N ILE A 80 13.38 -10.76 4.09
CA ILE A 80 13.66 -11.61 2.92
C ILE A 80 13.32 -10.81 1.67
N GLY A 81 14.34 -10.42 0.90
CA GLY A 81 14.10 -9.64 -0.31
C GLY A 81 13.32 -10.39 -1.39
N GLU A 82 12.45 -9.70 -2.10
CA GLU A 82 11.83 -10.18 -3.33
C GLU A 82 12.75 -10.01 -4.54
N VAL A 83 12.61 -10.88 -5.54
CA VAL A 83 13.33 -10.78 -6.82
C VAL A 83 12.51 -9.94 -7.79
N ILE A 84 13.10 -8.86 -8.28
CA ILE A 84 12.44 -7.87 -9.13
C ILE A 84 13.02 -7.94 -10.53
N PHE A 85 12.13 -8.03 -11.50
CA PHE A 85 12.42 -8.18 -12.92
C PHE A 85 11.90 -6.97 -13.68
N PRO A 86 12.78 -6.04 -14.08
CA PRO A 86 12.41 -4.96 -14.97
C PRO A 86 11.78 -5.50 -16.27
N LEU A 87 10.72 -4.85 -16.73
CA LEU A 87 10.07 -5.13 -18.00
C LEU A 87 10.54 -4.14 -19.06
N GLU A 88 10.76 -4.62 -20.28
CA GLU A 88 11.05 -3.75 -21.43
C GLU A 88 9.77 -2.99 -21.86
N GLY A 89 9.95 -1.79 -22.43
CA GLY A 89 8.91 -1.18 -23.27
C GLY A 89 8.16 0.04 -22.72
N GLY A 90 8.60 0.69 -21.64
CA GLY A 90 7.97 1.91 -21.15
C GLY A 90 8.93 3.07 -20.93
N SER A 91 8.93 4.08 -21.83
CA SER A 91 9.71 5.31 -21.62
C SER A 91 9.17 6.18 -20.47
N VAL A 92 7.89 5.99 -20.14
CA VAL A 92 7.20 6.71 -19.05
C VAL A 92 6.87 5.79 -17.87
N ASN A 93 6.49 4.55 -18.15
CA ASN A 93 6.12 3.56 -17.16
C ASN A 93 7.22 2.49 -17.09
N ASN A 94 8.19 2.68 -16.20
CA ASN A 94 9.21 1.66 -15.96
C ASN A 94 8.62 0.60 -15.02
N CYS A 95 8.16 -0.51 -15.59
CA CYS A 95 7.42 -1.54 -14.87
C CYS A 95 8.28 -2.75 -14.55
N SER A 96 7.89 -3.50 -13.54
CA SER A 96 8.59 -4.70 -13.09
C SER A 96 7.61 -5.77 -12.63
N LYS A 97 7.96 -7.02 -12.90
CA LYS A 97 7.36 -8.17 -12.21
C LYS A 97 8.17 -8.52 -10.97
N VAL A 98 7.51 -9.17 -10.01
CA VAL A 98 8.13 -9.49 -8.72
C VAL A 98 7.85 -10.93 -8.36
N LEU A 99 8.89 -11.64 -7.94
CA LEU A 99 8.80 -12.98 -7.35
C LEU A 99 9.13 -12.90 -5.86
N GLN A 100 8.27 -13.52 -5.05
CA GLN A 100 8.50 -13.72 -3.62
C GLN A 100 9.00 -15.14 -3.35
N TYR A 101 9.89 -15.28 -2.37
CA TYR A 101 10.32 -16.57 -1.85
C TYR A 101 9.28 -17.17 -0.90
N ARG A 102 8.94 -18.43 -1.11
CA ARG A 102 8.01 -19.21 -0.31
C ARG A 102 8.80 -20.22 0.53
N ALA A 103 8.92 -19.94 1.83
CA ALA A 103 9.65 -20.82 2.75
C ALA A 103 9.01 -22.20 2.94
N VAL A 104 7.70 -22.32 2.68
CA VAL A 104 6.94 -23.57 2.86
C VAL A 104 7.43 -24.70 1.95
N ASP A 105 7.85 -24.37 0.73
CA ASP A 105 8.25 -25.32 -0.32
C ASP A 105 9.58 -24.97 -0.99
N ASN A 106 10.28 -23.95 -0.49
CA ASN A 106 11.52 -23.43 -1.06
C ASN A 106 11.38 -23.05 -2.54
N SER A 107 10.31 -22.34 -2.89
CA SER A 107 10.02 -21.93 -4.26
C SER A 107 9.96 -20.41 -4.42
N LEU A 108 9.91 -19.96 -5.68
CA LEU A 108 9.57 -18.59 -6.04
C LEU A 108 8.14 -18.58 -6.58
N SER A 109 7.36 -17.56 -6.22
CA SER A 109 6.01 -17.33 -6.73
C SER A 109 5.82 -15.87 -7.11
N GLU A 110 5.08 -15.60 -8.19
CA GLU A 110 4.77 -14.23 -8.60
C GLU A 110 3.87 -13.52 -7.58
N LEU A 111 4.26 -12.30 -7.21
CA LEU A 111 3.40 -11.40 -6.44
C LEU A 111 2.43 -10.71 -7.39
N ALA A 112 1.13 -10.91 -7.15
CA ALA A 112 0.09 -10.30 -7.93
C ALA A 112 -0.15 -8.84 -7.50
N PHE A 113 -0.15 -7.94 -8.48
CA PHE A 113 -0.55 -6.53 -8.33
C PHE A 113 -1.75 -6.23 -9.25
N LYS A 114 -2.52 -5.16 -9.01
CA LYS A 114 -3.79 -4.92 -9.73
C LYS A 114 -3.64 -4.70 -11.24
N GLU A 115 -2.55 -4.08 -11.70
CA GLU A 115 -2.20 -4.00 -13.13
C GLU A 115 -1.20 -5.11 -13.57
N GLY A 116 -1.06 -6.17 -12.78
CA GLY A 116 -0.10 -7.25 -13.03
C GLY A 116 1.37 -6.90 -12.83
N SER A 117 1.73 -5.62 -12.66
CA SER A 117 3.13 -5.18 -12.46
C SER A 117 3.22 -3.96 -11.53
N LEU A 118 4.43 -3.70 -11.02
CA LEU A 118 4.78 -2.48 -10.30
C LEU A 118 5.50 -1.52 -11.24
N CYS A 119 4.98 -0.29 -11.40
CA CYS A 119 5.56 0.73 -12.25
C CYS A 119 6.08 1.92 -11.43
N ASN A 120 7.24 2.45 -11.80
CA ASN A 120 7.91 3.59 -11.16
C ASN A 120 7.86 3.56 -9.62
N PHE A 121 7.97 2.36 -9.04
CA PHE A 121 7.51 2.13 -7.68
C PHE A 121 8.50 2.64 -6.63
N LYS A 122 7.97 2.96 -5.46
CA LYS A 122 8.74 3.34 -4.27
C LYS A 122 8.32 2.47 -3.09
N VAL A 123 9.28 2.09 -2.27
CA VAL A 123 9.06 1.37 -1.01
C VAL A 123 9.46 2.27 0.14
N GLY A 124 8.59 2.42 1.12
CA GLY A 124 8.90 3.19 2.32
C GLY A 124 7.77 3.18 3.34
N GLN A 125 8.15 3.20 4.61
CA GLN A 125 7.22 3.36 5.74
C GLN A 125 6.08 2.34 5.75
N GLY A 126 6.37 1.09 5.35
CA GLY A 126 5.41 -0.02 5.34
C GLY A 126 4.51 -0.10 4.11
N TYR A 127 4.78 0.72 3.09
CA TYR A 127 4.00 0.77 1.85
C TYR A 127 4.85 0.57 0.62
N VAL A 128 4.23 0.04 -0.43
CA VAL A 128 4.73 0.07 -1.80
C VAL A 128 3.78 0.92 -2.64
N THR A 129 4.29 2.03 -3.17
CA THR A 129 3.53 2.90 -4.08
C THR A 129 3.99 2.63 -5.51
N SER A 130 3.07 2.18 -6.36
CA SER A 130 3.27 2.01 -7.80
C SER A 130 2.64 3.20 -8.53
N SER A 131 3.42 3.93 -9.32
CA SER A 131 2.96 5.12 -10.04
C SER A 131 3.05 4.87 -11.55
N TYR A 132 1.96 5.11 -12.27
CA TYR A 132 1.94 4.93 -13.72
C TYR A 132 1.11 6.02 -14.39
N ARG A 133 1.49 6.32 -15.62
CA ARG A 133 0.78 7.27 -16.47
C ARG A 133 -0.23 6.52 -17.33
N ASP A 134 -1.47 6.99 -17.29
CA ASP A 134 -2.59 6.53 -18.11
C ASP A 134 -3.17 7.75 -18.85
N GLY A 135 -2.88 7.85 -20.15
CA GLY A 135 -3.16 9.04 -20.95
C GLY A 135 -2.44 10.29 -20.41
N SER A 136 -3.21 11.33 -20.09
CA SER A 136 -2.70 12.58 -19.53
C SER A 136 -2.58 12.56 -18.00
N VAL A 137 -2.99 11.48 -17.34
CA VAL A 137 -3.22 11.42 -15.90
C VAL A 137 -2.21 10.48 -15.24
N TRP A 138 -1.66 10.88 -14.10
CA TRP A 138 -0.92 9.97 -13.23
C TRP A 138 -1.86 9.27 -12.25
N LYS A 139 -1.68 7.95 -12.13
CA LYS A 139 -2.33 7.09 -11.17
C LYS A 139 -1.30 6.49 -10.22
N GLU A 140 -1.68 6.34 -8.97
CA GLU A 140 -0.87 5.69 -7.94
C GLU A 140 -1.68 4.61 -7.24
N TYR A 141 -1.13 3.40 -7.20
CA TYR A 141 -1.65 2.29 -6.42
C TYR A 141 -0.74 2.09 -5.21
N ILE A 142 -1.32 2.23 -4.03
CA ILE A 142 -0.61 2.12 -2.76
C ILE A 142 -0.98 0.79 -2.13
N TYR A 143 0.02 -0.07 -2.01
CA TYR A 143 -0.11 -1.41 -1.47
C TYR A 143 0.41 -1.48 -0.05
N ARG A 144 -0.22 -2.33 0.74
CA ARG A 144 0.26 -2.81 2.02
C ARG A 144 0.32 -4.34 1.99
N PHE A 145 1.41 -4.88 2.50
CA PHE A 145 1.57 -6.33 2.57
C PHE A 145 0.85 -6.90 3.79
N ARG A 146 0.02 -7.92 3.57
CA ARG A 146 -0.62 -8.72 4.63
C ARG A 146 -0.56 -10.18 4.25
N GLU A 147 -0.08 -11.02 5.17
CA GLU A 147 0.03 -12.47 4.95
C GLU A 147 0.79 -12.85 3.66
N GLY A 148 1.79 -12.04 3.29
CA GLY A 148 2.58 -12.21 2.07
C GLY A 148 1.89 -11.75 0.77
N LEU A 149 0.68 -11.18 0.85
CA LEU A 149 -0.06 -10.63 -0.29
C LEU A 149 0.04 -9.11 -0.34
N ALA A 150 0.17 -8.56 -1.55
CA ALA A 150 0.11 -7.12 -1.78
C ALA A 150 -1.35 -6.66 -1.90
N GLU A 151 -1.91 -6.14 -0.81
CA GLU A 151 -3.29 -5.61 -0.80
C GLU A 151 -3.30 -4.12 -1.14
N ILE A 152 -4.26 -3.69 -1.96
CA ILE A 152 -4.46 -2.27 -2.22
C ILE A 152 -5.12 -1.62 -1.02
N GLU A 153 -4.49 -0.55 -0.51
CA GLU A 153 -5.06 0.29 0.54
C GLU A 153 -5.61 1.60 -0.04
N VAL A 154 -4.90 2.19 -1.00
CA VAL A 154 -5.31 3.45 -1.64
C VAL A 154 -5.07 3.41 -3.15
N ILE A 155 -6.02 3.99 -3.89
CA ILE A 155 -5.87 4.33 -5.31
C ILE A 155 -6.04 5.83 -5.45
N ASP A 156 -5.02 6.48 -5.98
CA ASP A 156 -5.07 7.90 -6.29
C ASP A 156 -5.00 8.10 -7.80
N SER A 157 -5.82 9.01 -8.33
CA SER A 157 -5.80 9.40 -9.74
C SER A 157 -5.79 10.92 -9.88
N CYS A 158 -5.19 11.40 -10.97
CA CYS A 158 -4.86 12.82 -11.15
C CYS A 158 -3.81 13.36 -10.18
N VAL A 159 -2.80 12.54 -9.86
CA VAL A 159 -1.63 13.01 -9.12
C VAL A 159 -0.89 14.07 -9.94
N GLY A 160 -0.64 15.25 -9.35
CA GLY A 160 -0.09 16.40 -10.07
C GLY A 160 -1.13 17.33 -10.71
N CYS A 161 -2.45 17.06 -10.56
CA CYS A 161 -3.52 17.88 -11.13
C CYS A 161 -4.00 19.01 -10.21
N GLY A 162 -3.38 19.20 -9.03
CA GLY A 162 -3.88 20.10 -7.98
C GLY A 162 -4.92 19.46 -7.06
N GLU A 163 -5.75 18.57 -7.60
CA GLU A 163 -6.72 17.76 -6.84
C GLU A 163 -6.67 16.30 -7.28
N ILE A 164 -6.72 15.42 -6.31
CA ILE A 164 -6.57 13.98 -6.52
C ILE A 164 -7.88 13.30 -6.16
N LYS A 165 -8.36 12.43 -7.05
CA LYS A 165 -9.46 11.51 -6.74
C LYS A 165 -8.87 10.30 -6.04
N ARG A 166 -9.24 10.11 -4.79
CA ARG A 166 -8.77 9.05 -3.90
C ARG A 166 -9.86 8.02 -3.66
N GLU A 167 -9.53 6.75 -3.82
CA GLU A 167 -10.29 5.61 -3.32
C GLU A 167 -9.50 4.95 -2.18
N VAL A 168 -10.14 4.77 -1.02
CA VAL A 168 -9.57 4.05 0.12
C VAL A 168 -10.30 2.72 0.25
N HIS A 169 -9.54 1.63 0.20
CA HIS A 169 -10.03 0.27 0.33
C HIS A 169 -9.89 -0.17 1.79
N ASN A 170 -11.02 -0.31 2.48
CA ASN A 170 -11.05 -0.79 3.84
C ASN A 170 -10.95 -2.32 3.90
N THR A 171 -10.52 -2.84 5.05
CA THR A 171 -10.36 -4.28 5.28
C THR A 171 -11.67 -5.06 5.25
N ASP A 172 -12.82 -4.39 5.40
CA ASP A 172 -14.15 -4.99 5.25
C ASP A 172 -14.65 -5.01 3.79
N GLY A 173 -13.81 -4.56 2.85
CA GLY A 173 -14.13 -4.46 1.42
C GLY A 173 -14.89 -3.18 1.04
N ALA A 174 -15.23 -2.32 2.01
CA ALA A 174 -15.86 -1.04 1.70
C ALA A 174 -14.87 -0.10 1.01
N ILE A 175 -15.36 0.66 0.02
CA ILE A 175 -14.58 1.66 -0.70
C ILE A 175 -15.08 3.05 -0.34
N ALA A 176 -14.19 3.89 0.16
CA ALA A 176 -14.48 5.30 0.43
C ALA A 176 -13.81 6.20 -0.59
N GLN A 177 -14.58 7.10 -1.20
CA GLN A 177 -14.09 8.06 -2.20
C GLN A 177 -13.92 9.46 -1.60
N PHE A 178 -12.88 10.17 -2.00
CA PHE A 178 -12.60 11.55 -1.59
C PHE A 178 -11.92 12.33 -2.71
N LEU A 179 -12.14 13.64 -2.76
CA LEU A 179 -11.15 14.55 -3.33
C LEU A 179 -10.15 14.92 -2.24
N VAL A 180 -8.87 14.84 -2.55
CA VAL A 180 -7.79 15.19 -1.62
C VAL A 180 -6.84 16.22 -2.25
N SER A 181 -6.14 16.98 -1.41
CA SER A 181 -5.11 17.92 -1.83
C SER A 181 -3.98 17.20 -2.58
N ASP A 182 -3.38 17.87 -3.56
CA ASP A 182 -2.17 17.35 -4.20
C ASP A 182 -0.96 17.40 -3.28
N ASN A 183 -0.20 16.30 -3.25
CA ASN A 183 1.07 16.20 -2.54
C ASN A 183 1.87 15.03 -3.12
N VAL A 184 3.20 15.18 -3.16
CA VAL A 184 4.11 14.10 -3.59
C VAL A 184 4.06 12.90 -2.63
N ASP A 185 3.89 13.15 -1.33
CA ASP A 185 3.67 12.10 -0.34
C ASP A 185 2.16 11.86 -0.16
N PHE A 186 1.69 10.68 -0.56
CA PHE A 186 0.28 10.32 -0.46
C PHE A 186 -0.28 10.39 0.96
N ARG A 187 0.55 10.20 2.00
CA ARG A 187 0.10 10.30 3.41
C ARG A 187 -0.19 11.74 3.82
N LEU A 188 0.42 12.71 3.15
CA LEU A 188 0.24 14.14 3.46
C LEU A 188 -0.94 14.76 2.68
N ARG A 189 -1.61 13.98 1.82
CA ARG A 189 -2.81 14.40 1.10
C ARG A 189 -3.99 14.45 2.08
N VAL A 190 -4.67 15.59 2.15
CA VAL A 190 -5.79 15.81 3.06
C VAL A 190 -7.12 15.88 2.30
N PRO A 191 -8.22 15.30 2.82
CA PRO A 191 -9.54 15.44 2.23
C PRO A 191 -9.94 16.90 2.07
N LEU A 192 -10.44 17.24 0.89
CA LEU A 192 -10.93 18.57 0.57
C LEU A 192 -12.33 18.76 1.15
N THR A 193 -12.56 19.95 1.68
CA THR A 193 -13.83 20.35 2.25
C THR A 193 -14.25 21.70 1.72
N SER A 194 -15.55 21.94 1.64
CA SER A 194 -16.11 23.24 1.28
C SER A 194 -17.18 23.66 2.28
N SER A 195 -17.52 24.95 2.26
CA SER A 195 -18.73 25.45 2.90
C SER A 195 -19.72 25.89 1.83
N VAL A 196 -21.01 25.64 2.06
CA VAL A 196 -22.09 26.18 1.24
C VAL A 196 -22.10 27.71 1.36
N SER A 197 -22.18 28.40 0.23
CA SER A 197 -22.25 29.87 0.14
C SER A 197 -23.65 30.40 -0.18
N SER A 198 -24.51 29.57 -0.78
CA SER A 198 -25.88 29.95 -1.06
C SER A 198 -26.79 29.77 0.15
N SER A 199 -27.82 30.60 0.27
CA SER A 199 -28.81 30.47 1.35
C SER A 199 -29.51 29.10 1.34
N LYS A 200 -29.57 28.46 0.16
CA LYS A 200 -30.16 27.14 -0.04
C LYS A 200 -29.55 26.45 -1.25
N ALA A 201 -28.69 25.47 -1.01
CA ALA A 201 -28.09 24.62 -2.04
C ALA A 201 -28.92 23.35 -2.21
N THR A 202 -29.48 23.13 -3.40
CA THR A 202 -30.32 21.95 -3.66
C THR A 202 -29.46 20.71 -3.82
N ILE A 203 -29.88 19.58 -3.23
CA ILE A 203 -29.19 18.30 -3.37
C ILE A 203 -29.81 17.50 -4.52
N PHE A 204 -28.98 16.94 -5.38
CA PHE A 204 -29.36 16.14 -6.55
C PHE A 204 -28.86 14.70 -6.40
N LEU A 205 -29.55 13.74 -7.04
CA LEU A 205 -29.15 12.32 -7.03
C LEU A 205 -28.01 12.00 -7.99
N SER A 206 -27.93 12.72 -9.12
CA SER A 206 -26.86 12.69 -10.12
C SER A 206 -26.57 14.12 -10.57
N PRO A 207 -25.47 14.39 -11.29
CA PRO A 207 -25.10 15.75 -11.75
C PRO A 207 -25.98 16.19 -12.93
N GLU A 208 -27.28 16.28 -12.71
CA GLU A 208 -28.30 16.62 -13.70
C GLU A 208 -29.42 17.43 -13.04
N ALA A 209 -29.82 18.55 -13.64
CA ALA A 209 -30.88 19.41 -13.10
C ALA A 209 -32.22 18.68 -12.90
N SER A 210 -32.51 17.66 -13.72
CA SER A 210 -33.74 16.87 -13.63
C SER A 210 -33.82 15.98 -12.38
N LYS A 211 -32.68 15.69 -11.74
CA LYS A 211 -32.55 14.74 -10.62
C LYS A 211 -32.56 15.41 -9.25
N LYS A 212 -33.20 16.59 -9.17
CA LYS A 212 -33.37 17.33 -7.92
C LYS A 212 -34.09 16.51 -6.86
N THR A 213 -33.63 16.60 -5.61
CA THR A 213 -34.34 16.03 -4.46
C THR A 213 -35.13 17.12 -3.73
N LYS A 214 -35.85 16.74 -2.68
CA LYS A 214 -36.46 17.69 -1.73
C LYS A 214 -35.48 18.16 -0.64
N LYS A 215 -34.28 17.58 -0.58
CA LYS A 215 -33.26 17.92 0.42
C LYS A 215 -32.41 19.08 -0.09
N TYR A 216 -31.85 19.82 0.86
CA TYR A 216 -30.97 20.96 0.59
C TYR A 216 -29.99 21.13 1.74
N LEU A 217 -28.87 21.78 1.45
CA LEU A 217 -27.94 22.33 2.44
C LEU A 217 -28.22 23.83 2.57
N VAL A 218 -27.76 24.44 3.66
CA VAL A 218 -27.90 25.89 3.91
C VAL A 218 -26.53 26.55 4.06
N ASP A 219 -26.50 27.87 3.93
CA ASP A 219 -25.28 28.67 4.08
C ASP A 219 -24.50 28.30 5.37
N GLY A 220 -23.19 28.11 5.20
CA GLY A 220 -22.28 27.72 6.27
C GLY A 220 -22.19 26.21 6.55
N ASP A 221 -23.05 25.36 5.97
CA ASP A 221 -22.90 23.90 6.07
C ASP A 221 -21.55 23.47 5.49
N LYS A 222 -20.81 22.68 6.27
CA LYS A 222 -19.51 22.13 5.85
C LYS A 222 -19.69 20.74 5.27
N ILE A 223 -19.09 20.52 4.11
CA ILE A 223 -19.17 19.27 3.37
C ILE A 223 -17.77 18.76 2.99
N ALA A 224 -17.60 17.44 2.94
CA ALA A 224 -16.46 16.81 2.31
C ALA A 224 -16.71 16.65 0.82
N LEU A 225 -15.69 16.90 0.01
CA LEU A 225 -15.75 16.78 -1.45
C LEU A 225 -15.34 15.36 -1.86
N LEU A 226 -16.15 14.73 -2.72
CA LEU A 226 -15.95 13.34 -3.12
C LEU A 226 -15.60 13.19 -4.60
N ASP A 227 -16.17 14.04 -5.45
CA ASP A 227 -15.91 14.03 -6.89
C ASP A 227 -16.27 15.38 -7.53
N PHE A 228 -15.73 15.61 -8.73
CA PHE A 228 -15.97 16.77 -9.56
C PHE A 228 -16.21 16.33 -11.01
N ILE A 229 -17.32 16.79 -11.59
CA ILE A 229 -17.69 16.52 -12.98
C ILE A 229 -18.20 17.81 -13.61
N LYS A 230 -17.82 18.04 -14.87
CA LYS A 230 -18.44 19.02 -15.75
C LYS A 230 -19.43 18.29 -16.65
N ASP A 231 -20.68 18.73 -16.69
CA ASP A 231 -21.68 18.16 -17.58
C ASP A 231 -21.49 18.65 -19.04
N ASP A 232 -22.27 18.08 -19.96
CA ASP A 232 -22.19 18.41 -21.39
C ASP A 232 -22.60 19.86 -21.69
N GLU A 233 -23.32 20.52 -20.78
CA GLU A 233 -23.73 21.93 -20.87
C GLU A 233 -22.65 22.87 -20.30
N GLY A 234 -21.58 22.31 -19.73
CA GLY A 234 -20.46 23.03 -19.17
C GLY A 234 -20.64 23.45 -17.71
N GLU A 235 -21.70 23.01 -17.04
CA GLU A 235 -21.93 23.29 -15.62
C GLU A 235 -21.13 22.34 -14.74
N ASP A 236 -20.50 22.91 -13.71
CA ASP A 236 -19.66 22.21 -12.76
C ASP A 236 -20.49 21.66 -11.60
N TRP A 237 -20.32 20.37 -11.34
CA TRP A 237 -21.01 19.62 -10.30
C TRP A 237 -20.03 18.99 -9.32
N VAL A 238 -20.40 19.04 -8.05
CA VAL A 238 -19.60 18.49 -6.97
C VAL A 238 -20.38 17.41 -6.25
N LYS A 239 -19.81 16.21 -6.17
CA LYS A 239 -20.32 15.16 -5.30
C LYS A 239 -19.81 15.42 -3.89
N PHE A 240 -20.68 15.31 -2.91
CA PHE A 240 -20.33 15.66 -1.53
C PHE A 240 -20.83 14.64 -0.51
N ARG A 241 -20.25 14.71 0.69
CA ARG A 241 -20.78 14.09 1.92
C ARG A 241 -20.95 15.15 2.99
N TYR A 242 -22.16 15.24 3.54
CA TYR A 242 -22.47 16.02 4.73
C TYR A 242 -22.68 15.06 5.92
N VAL A 243 -22.10 15.40 7.06
CA VAL A 243 -22.23 14.63 8.31
C VAL A 243 -22.92 15.50 9.36
N GLY A 244 -24.25 15.34 9.47
CA GLY A 244 -25.05 15.92 10.55
C GLY A 244 -25.62 14.84 11.45
N ILE A 245 -26.90 14.97 11.82
CA ILE A 245 -27.65 13.89 12.50
C ILE A 245 -27.70 12.62 11.63
N VAL A 246 -27.80 12.81 10.33
CA VAL A 246 -27.74 11.74 9.32
C VAL A 246 -26.64 12.07 8.31
N VAL A 247 -25.94 11.05 7.84
CA VAL A 247 -25.01 11.19 6.72
C VAL A 247 -25.83 11.35 5.44
N THR A 248 -25.54 12.40 4.68
CA THR A 248 -26.19 12.66 3.39
C THR A 248 -25.12 12.82 2.32
N GLU A 249 -25.27 12.07 1.24
CA GLU A 249 -24.48 12.23 0.03
C GLU A 249 -25.37 12.63 -1.14
N GLY A 250 -24.79 13.32 -2.10
CA GLY A 250 -25.46 13.71 -3.33
C GLY A 250 -24.58 14.63 -4.15
N TRP A 251 -25.21 15.30 -5.11
CA TRP A 251 -24.58 16.28 -5.97
C TRP A 251 -25.13 17.67 -5.67
N VAL A 252 -24.28 18.67 -5.82
CA VAL A 252 -24.60 20.09 -5.68
C VAL A 252 -23.89 20.85 -6.80
N LYS A 253 -24.46 21.97 -7.23
CA LYS A 253 -23.82 22.85 -8.22
C LYS A 253 -22.60 23.52 -7.61
N CYS A 254 -21.52 23.65 -8.37
CA CYS A 254 -20.29 24.28 -7.88
C CYS A 254 -20.55 25.71 -7.40
N THR A 255 -21.43 26.44 -8.09
CA THR A 255 -21.83 27.83 -7.77
C THR A 255 -22.49 28.01 -6.39
N ASP A 256 -22.91 26.93 -5.74
CA ASP A 256 -23.43 26.96 -4.37
C ASP A 256 -22.33 26.83 -3.30
N LEU A 257 -21.06 26.70 -3.69
CA LEU A 257 -19.94 26.35 -2.81
C LEU A 257 -18.82 27.39 -2.87
N LYS A 258 -18.30 27.80 -1.70
CA LYS A 258 -17.15 28.73 -1.60
C LYS A 258 -15.90 28.22 -2.33
N TYR A 259 -15.70 26.91 -2.30
CA TYR A 259 -14.60 26.24 -3.00
C TYR A 259 -14.48 26.61 -4.48
N CYS A 260 -15.62 26.87 -5.13
CA CYS A 260 -15.66 27.17 -6.56
C CYS A 260 -15.50 28.66 -6.85
N ASP A 261 -15.71 29.52 -5.85
CA ASP A 261 -15.49 30.97 -5.98
C ASP A 261 -13.99 31.33 -5.92
N GLU A 262 -13.18 30.47 -5.31
CA GLU A 262 -11.74 30.68 -5.07
C GLU A 262 -10.82 30.02 -6.12
N ARG A 263 -11.39 29.37 -7.13
CA ARG A 263 -10.69 28.60 -8.16
C ARG A 263 -10.36 29.40 -9.42
#